data_AF-A0A227J6H1-F1
#
_entry.id   AF-A0A227J6H1-F1
#
_cell.length_a   1.000
_cell.length_b   1.000
_cell.length_c   1.000
_cell.angle_alpha   90.00
_cell.angle_beta   90.00
_cell.angle_gamma   90.00
#
_symmetry.space_group_name_H-M   'P 1'
#
loop_
_entity.id
_entity.type
_entity.pdbx_description
1 polymer ?
#
loop_
_entity_poly.entity_id
_entity_poly.type
_entity_poly.pdbx_seq_one_letter_code
_entity_poly.pdbx_strand_id
1 'polypeptide(L)'
;MDGLGKQRGKLPWPLKGSVLHNFGTRQTGQVNWKGMVLSANYGQQVKAVYPGTVVFAEYLRGYGLVVLLDHGKGDMTLYGYNQALTKKEGDKVTAGEVIALAGDTGGQDRP
;
A
#
# COMPACT_ATOMS: atom_id res chain seq x y z
N MET A 1 -15.66 -9.73 -6.50
CA MET A 1 -14.70 -8.83 -7.20
C MET A 1 -13.93 -9.66 -8.22
N ASP A 2 -13.51 -9.06 -9.34
CA ASP A 2 -13.00 -9.79 -10.50
C ASP A 2 -11.50 -10.12 -10.46
N GLY A 3 -10.79 -9.69 -9.41
CA GLY A 3 -9.33 -9.68 -9.34
C GLY A 3 -8.69 -8.56 -10.16
N LEU A 4 -7.37 -8.43 -10.06
CA LEU A 4 -6.54 -7.44 -10.74
C LEU A 4 -6.06 -7.91 -12.11
N GLY A 5 -6.17 -9.20 -12.45
CA GLY A 5 -5.63 -9.76 -13.70
C GLY A 5 -6.05 -9.02 -14.98
N LYS A 6 -7.30 -8.56 -15.08
CA LYS A 6 -7.81 -7.77 -16.23
C LYS A 6 -7.31 -6.31 -16.26
N GLN A 7 -6.73 -5.83 -15.17
CA GLN A 7 -6.27 -4.45 -14.98
C GLN A 7 -4.75 -4.29 -15.14
N ARG A 8 -4.06 -5.31 -15.65
CA ARG A 8 -2.61 -5.26 -15.89
C ARG A 8 -2.25 -4.03 -16.73
N GLY A 9 -1.37 -3.18 -16.18
CA GLY A 9 -0.91 -1.95 -16.81
C GLY A 9 -1.92 -0.79 -16.79
N LYS A 10 -3.08 -0.95 -16.15
CA LYS A 10 -4.16 0.06 -16.12
C LYS A 10 -4.48 0.58 -14.71
N LEU A 11 -3.91 -0.03 -13.68
CA LEU A 11 -4.12 0.39 -12.30
C LEU A 11 -3.55 1.80 -12.08
N PRO A 12 -4.30 2.69 -11.40
CA PRO A 12 -3.79 3.99 -11.03
C PRO A 12 -2.70 3.85 -9.96
N TRP A 13 -1.86 4.87 -9.85
CA TRP A 13 -0.96 5.00 -8.71
C TRP A 13 -1.76 5.29 -7.42
N PRO A 14 -1.36 4.71 -6.27
CA PRO A 14 -2.04 4.94 -4.99
C PRO A 14 -1.80 6.34 -4.42
N LEU A 15 -0.69 6.98 -4.81
CA LEU A 15 -0.36 8.36 -4.53
C LEU A 15 0.53 8.92 -5.64
N LYS A 16 0.72 10.25 -5.67
CA LYS A 16 1.66 10.90 -6.58
C LYS A 16 3.01 11.04 -5.88
N GLY A 17 4.04 10.39 -6.42
CA GLY A 17 5.40 10.38 -5.87
C GLY A 17 6.38 9.74 -6.85
N SER A 18 7.69 9.94 -6.63
CA SER A 18 8.73 9.23 -7.37
C SER A 18 8.99 7.86 -6.75
N VAL A 19 9.50 6.93 -7.56
CA VAL A 19 9.90 5.61 -7.07
C VAL A 19 11.25 5.72 -6.37
N LEU A 20 11.30 5.41 -5.08
CA LEU A 20 12.53 5.35 -4.29
C LEU A 20 13.17 3.96 -4.39
N HIS A 21 12.34 2.91 -4.31
CA HIS A 21 12.78 1.52 -4.43
C HIS A 21 11.85 0.74 -5.34
N ASN A 22 12.45 -0.03 -6.26
CA ASN A 22 11.72 -0.94 -7.13
C ASN A 22 11.64 -2.33 -6.51
N PHE A 23 10.59 -3.06 -6.86
CA PHE A 23 10.47 -4.48 -6.55
C PHE A 23 11.72 -5.25 -6.99
N GLY A 24 12.22 -6.14 -6.12
CA GLY A 24 13.36 -7.00 -6.40
C GLY A 24 14.74 -6.35 -6.24
N THR A 25 14.81 -5.03 -6.01
CA THR A 25 16.08 -4.35 -5.74
C THR A 25 16.60 -4.67 -4.33
N ARG A 26 17.91 -4.56 -4.12
CA ARG A 26 18.54 -4.86 -2.82
C ARG A 26 18.09 -3.85 -1.75
N GLN A 27 17.68 -4.35 -0.59
CA GLN A 27 17.29 -3.54 0.56
C GLN A 27 18.44 -3.46 1.58
N THR A 28 18.74 -4.58 2.25
CA THR A 28 19.84 -4.68 3.22
C THR A 28 20.38 -6.11 3.25
N GLY A 29 21.69 -6.28 3.45
CA GLY A 29 22.31 -7.60 3.48
C GLY A 29 21.99 -8.41 2.21
N GLN A 30 21.33 -9.56 2.36
CA GLN A 30 20.84 -10.44 1.29
C GLN A 30 19.32 -10.30 1.04
N VAL A 31 18.66 -9.31 1.64
CA VAL A 31 17.22 -9.07 1.50
C VAL A 31 16.94 -8.12 0.33
N ASN A 32 15.95 -8.47 -0.48
CA ASN A 32 15.45 -7.65 -1.57
C ASN A 32 14.03 -7.14 -1.26
N TRP A 33 13.72 -5.95 -1.76
CA TRP A 33 12.40 -5.35 -1.69
C TRP A 33 11.33 -6.27 -2.31
N LYS A 34 10.26 -6.53 -1.57
CA LYS A 34 9.10 -7.33 -2.02
C LYS A 34 7.93 -6.48 -2.53
N GLY A 35 8.15 -5.18 -2.66
CA GLY A 35 7.21 -4.20 -3.17
C GLY A 35 7.94 -2.99 -3.72
N MET A 36 7.20 -1.92 -4.00
CA MET A 36 7.76 -0.63 -4.38
C MET A 36 7.63 0.36 -3.23
N VAL A 37 8.59 1.25 -3.08
CA VAL A 37 8.52 2.39 -2.16
C VAL A 37 8.43 3.66 -2.98
N LEU A 38 7.42 4.47 -2.68
CA LEU A 38 7.18 5.75 -3.31
C LEU A 38 7.49 6.85 -2.32
N SER A 39 8.11 7.94 -2.77
CA SER A 39 8.25 9.14 -1.96
C SER A 39 6.87 9.73 -1.68
N ALA A 40 6.63 10.22 -0.48
CA ALA A 40 5.41 10.95 -0.15
C ALA A 40 5.69 12.17 0.73
N ASN A 41 4.76 13.13 0.70
CA ASN A 41 4.69 14.11 1.77
C ASN A 41 4.04 13.44 2.99
N TYR A 42 4.52 13.75 4.20
CA TYR A 42 3.89 13.29 5.44
C TYR A 42 2.40 13.70 5.46
N GLY A 43 1.50 12.76 5.71
CA GLY A 43 0.05 13.00 5.70
C GLY A 43 -0.60 12.98 4.32
N GLN A 44 0.17 12.74 3.24
CA GLN A 44 -0.39 12.61 1.90
C GLN A 44 -1.37 11.44 1.82
N GLN A 45 -2.52 11.66 1.17
CA GLN A 45 -3.55 10.64 1.02
C GLN A 45 -3.04 9.46 0.19
N VAL A 46 -3.18 8.25 0.76
CA VAL A 46 -2.98 6.97 0.09
C VAL A 46 -4.33 6.41 -0.32
N LYS A 47 -4.46 6.04 -1.60
CA LYS A 47 -5.73 5.63 -2.20
C LYS A 47 -5.71 4.18 -2.65
N ALA A 48 -6.84 3.50 -2.51
CA ALA A 48 -7.02 2.16 -3.04
C ALA A 48 -6.88 2.16 -4.57
N VAL A 49 -6.06 1.28 -5.13
CA VAL A 49 -5.84 1.24 -6.59
C VAL A 49 -6.98 0.53 -7.33
N TYR A 50 -7.77 -0.26 -6.61
CA TYR A 50 -8.90 -1.03 -7.14
C TYR A 50 -9.94 -1.29 -6.04
N PRO A 51 -11.22 -1.54 -6.36
CA PRO A 51 -12.21 -1.90 -5.35
C PRO A 51 -11.80 -3.16 -4.60
N GLY A 52 -12.02 -3.17 -3.28
CA GLY A 52 -11.47 -4.18 -2.39
C GLY A 52 -12.27 -4.32 -1.10
N THR A 53 -11.92 -5.34 -0.32
CA THR A 53 -12.31 -5.45 1.09
C THR A 53 -11.06 -5.43 1.95
N VAL A 54 -11.06 -4.62 2.99
CA VAL A 54 -9.96 -4.55 3.95
C VAL A 54 -9.93 -5.85 4.75
N VAL A 55 -8.82 -6.57 4.66
CA VAL A 55 -8.60 -7.85 5.36
C VAL A 55 -7.53 -7.73 6.45
N PHE A 56 -6.85 -6.58 6.53
CA PHE A 56 -5.91 -6.25 7.61
C PHE A 56 -5.76 -4.73 7.68
N ALA A 57 -5.78 -4.16 8.89
CA ALA A 57 -5.64 -2.72 9.12
C ALA A 57 -4.96 -2.44 10.47
N GLU A 58 -3.68 -2.78 10.60
CA GLU A 58 -2.96 -2.67 11.89
C GLU A 58 -1.45 -2.49 11.69
N TYR A 59 -0.70 -2.41 12.80
CA TYR A 59 0.75 -2.34 12.78
C TYR A 59 1.36 -3.70 12.42
N LEU A 60 2.25 -3.70 11.43
CA LEU A 60 3.05 -4.85 11.04
C LEU A 60 4.54 -4.50 11.13
N ARG A 61 5.29 -5.29 11.90
CA ARG A 61 6.72 -5.05 12.12
C ARG A 61 7.48 -4.97 10.80
N GLY A 62 8.26 -3.91 10.62
CA GLY A 62 9.03 -3.64 9.39
C GLY A 62 8.23 -2.97 8.27
N TYR A 63 6.90 -2.91 8.39
CA TYR A 63 6.00 -2.25 7.44
C TYR A 63 5.23 -1.08 8.06
N GLY A 64 5.27 -0.89 9.38
CA GLY A 64 4.54 0.19 10.05
C GLY A 64 3.04 -0.09 10.08
N LEU A 65 2.22 0.97 10.06
CA LEU A 65 0.77 0.81 9.89
C LEU A 65 0.46 0.39 8.46
N VAL A 66 -0.28 -0.71 8.33
CA VAL A 66 -0.57 -1.36 7.06
C VAL A 66 -2.07 -1.47 6.81
N VAL A 67 -2.48 -1.28 5.56
CA VAL A 67 -3.78 -1.73 5.04
C VAL A 67 -3.55 -2.80 3.98
N LEU A 68 -4.20 -3.95 4.12
CA LEU A 68 -4.25 -5.01 3.11
C LEU A 68 -5.66 -5.09 2.53
N LEU A 69 -5.77 -4.97 1.20
CA LEU A 69 -7.03 -5.12 0.47
C LEU A 69 -7.04 -6.44 -0.29
N ASP A 70 -8.12 -7.20 -0.13
CA ASP A 70 -8.47 -8.32 -1.01
C ASP A 70 -9.36 -7.81 -2.17
N HIS A 71 -8.93 -8.06 -3.40
CA HIS A 71 -9.62 -7.69 -4.64
C HIS A 71 -10.32 -8.87 -5.30
N GLY A 72 -10.36 -10.03 -4.64
CA GLY A 72 -10.91 -11.28 -5.12
C GLY A 72 -9.91 -12.08 -5.97
N LYS A 73 -10.20 -13.38 -6.14
CA LYS A 73 -9.38 -14.36 -6.88
C LYS A 73 -7.93 -14.49 -6.38
N GLY A 74 -7.70 -14.15 -5.11
CA GLY A 74 -6.37 -14.20 -4.48
C GLY A 74 -5.49 -12.99 -4.77
N ASP A 75 -5.98 -12.00 -5.52
CA ASP A 75 -5.25 -10.76 -5.76
C ASP A 75 -5.38 -9.81 -4.57
N MET A 76 -4.24 -9.39 -4.01
CA MET A 76 -4.20 -8.47 -2.87
C MET A 76 -3.26 -7.29 -3.12
N THR A 77 -3.55 -6.15 -2.48
CA THR A 77 -2.64 -5.00 -2.42
C THR A 77 -2.37 -4.60 -0.98
N LEU A 78 -1.11 -4.27 -0.68
CA LEU A 78 -0.64 -3.90 0.65
C LEU A 78 -0.08 -2.47 0.61
N TYR A 79 -0.52 -1.64 1.55
CA TYR A 79 -0.08 -0.25 1.73
C TYR A 79 0.54 -0.10 3.11
N GLY A 80 1.85 0.11 3.18
CA GLY A 80 2.58 0.26 4.44
C GLY A 80 3.11 1.67 4.66
N TYR A 81 3.85 1.83 5.77
CA TYR A 81 4.51 3.05 6.23
C TYR A 81 3.54 4.18 6.59
N ASN A 82 2.25 3.90 6.72
CA ASN A 82 1.27 4.94 6.96
C ASN A 82 1.44 5.56 8.36
N GLN A 83 1.11 6.84 8.51
CA GLN A 83 0.98 7.48 9.84
C GLN A 83 -0.37 7.18 10.50
N ALA A 84 -1.39 6.93 9.68
CA ALA A 84 -2.76 6.74 10.12
C ALA A 84 -3.53 5.91 9.09
N LEU A 85 -4.46 5.09 9.58
CA LEU A 85 -5.37 4.30 8.76
C LEU A 85 -6.76 4.95 8.81
N THR A 86 -7.42 5.09 7.66
CA THR A 86 -8.78 5.66 7.59
C THR A 86 -9.86 4.58 7.44
N LYS A 87 -9.44 3.31 7.47
CA LYS A 87 -10.26 2.11 7.29
C LYS A 87 -9.90 1.06 8.32
N LYS A 88 -10.85 0.16 8.57
CA LYS A 88 -10.71 -1.00 9.46
C LYS A 88 -11.01 -2.30 8.72
N GLU A 89 -10.60 -3.42 9.29
CA GLU A 89 -10.93 -4.74 8.77
C GLU A 89 -12.44 -4.91 8.55
N GLY A 90 -12.81 -5.52 7.43
CA GLY A 90 -14.19 -5.71 6.98
C GLY A 90 -14.76 -4.55 6.14
N ASP A 91 -14.13 -3.37 6.12
CA ASP A 91 -14.59 -2.26 5.30
C ASP A 91 -14.46 -2.59 3.80
N LYS A 92 -15.47 -2.22 3.02
CA LYS A 92 -15.40 -2.23 1.56
C LYS A 92 -14.91 -0.88 1.07
N VAL A 93 -14.05 -0.89 0.07
CA VAL A 93 -13.49 0.32 -0.55
C VAL A 93 -13.66 0.31 -2.05
N THR A 94 -13.75 1.50 -2.62
CA THR A 94 -13.78 1.74 -4.07
C THR A 94 -12.42 2.22 -4.58
N ALA A 95 -12.17 2.12 -5.88
CA ALA A 95 -10.93 2.65 -6.46
C ALA A 95 -10.85 4.17 -6.27
N GLY A 96 -9.68 4.66 -5.86
CA GLY A 96 -9.45 6.09 -5.58
C GLY A 96 -9.89 6.55 -4.20
N GLU A 97 -10.54 5.69 -3.42
CA GLU A 97 -10.94 5.99 -2.05
C GLU A 97 -9.72 6.09 -1.12
N VAL A 98 -9.72 7.05 -0.20
CA VAL A 98 -8.65 7.24 0.76
C VAL A 98 -8.72 6.14 1.83
N ILE A 99 -7.63 5.39 1.96
CA ILE A 99 -7.51 4.25 2.88
C ILE A 99 -6.50 4.46 4.00
N ALA A 100 -5.56 5.39 3.81
CA ALA A 100 -4.54 5.74 4.79
C ALA A 100 -3.91 7.10 4.48
N LEU A 101 -3.07 7.58 5.41
CA LEU A 101 -2.22 8.75 5.25
C LEU A 101 -0.76 8.30 5.30
N ALA A 102 0.08 8.77 4.37
CA ALA A 102 1.49 8.42 4.28
C ALA A 102 2.29 8.91 5.51
N GLY A 103 3.32 8.16 5.88
CA GLY A 103 4.19 8.47 7.02
C GLY A 103 5.47 7.64 7.01
N ASP A 104 6.03 7.39 8.18
CA ASP A 104 7.33 6.74 8.39
C ASP A 104 7.31 5.67 9.48
N THR A 105 6.12 5.18 9.88
CA THR A 105 5.94 4.25 11.02
C THR A 105 6.63 2.89 10.85
N GLY A 106 7.14 2.58 9.66
CA GLY A 106 7.97 1.40 9.39
C GLY A 106 9.46 1.56 9.69
N GLY A 107 9.90 2.73 10.16
CA GLY A 107 11.31 3.01 10.46
C GLY A 107 12.15 3.41 9.25
N GLN A 108 11.52 4.01 8.23
CA GLN A 108 12.22 4.59 7.09
C GLN A 108 12.67 6.02 7.43
N ASP A 109 13.82 6.46 6.93
CA ASP A 109 14.31 7.82 7.21
C ASP A 109 13.45 8.93 6.56
N ARG A 110 12.65 8.57 5.55
CA ARG A 110 11.78 9.49 4.81
C ARG A 110 10.46 8.81 4.40
N PRO A 111 9.33 9.53 4.48
CA PRO A 111 8.04 9.10 3.92
C PRO A 111 8.04 9.00 2.38
#